data_AF-A0A091HJU0-F1
#
_entry.id   AF-A0A091HJU0-F1
#
_cell.length_a   1.000
_cell.length_b   1.000
_cell.length_c   1.000
_cell.angle_alpha   90.00
_cell.angle_beta   90.00
_cell.angle_gamma   90.00
#
_symmetry.space_group_name_H-M   'P 1'
#
loop_
_entity.id
_entity.type
_entity.pdbx_description
1 polymer ?
#
loop_
_entity_poly.entity_id
_entity_poly.type
_entity_poly.pdbx_seq_one_letter_code
_entity_poly.pdbx_strand_id
1 'polypeptide(L)'
;RMVPIVVEVTCSLVVWLFLYACCCCCNKHRSYEWSCRLVTLLHGVIVTCLSGYVAFLDGPWPLTHAGSANTSLQIHVLSLTLGYFIFDLGWCLYFKTEGDLMLRKMLKKYRSWTGLRRMNAPVKTNGNLTAH
;
A
#
# COMPACT_ATOMS: atom_id res chain seq x y z
N ARG A 1 -17.02 1.21 9.13
CA ARG A 1 -17.07 -0.11 8.46
C ARG A 1 -15.82 -0.26 7.58
N MET A 2 -14.72 -0.81 8.11
CA MET A 2 -13.43 -0.95 7.39
C MET A 2 -13.33 -2.25 6.57
N VAL A 3 -14.09 -3.27 6.95
CA VAL A 3 -14.11 -4.61 6.34
C VAL A 3 -14.29 -4.61 4.82
N PRO A 4 -15.24 -3.86 4.20
CA PRO A 4 -15.42 -3.92 2.75
C PRO A 4 -14.21 -3.38 1.98
N ILE A 5 -13.54 -2.35 2.51
CA ILE A 5 -12.35 -1.75 1.89
C ILE A 5 -11.19 -2.74 1.93
N VAL A 6 -10.99 -3.42 3.07
CA VAL A 6 -9.93 -4.43 3.20
C VAL A 6 -10.14 -5.60 2.23
N VAL A 7 -11.38 -6.07 2.09
CA VAL A 7 -11.72 -7.13 1.12
C VAL A 7 -11.49 -6.65 -0.31
N GLU A 8 -11.90 -5.42 -0.65
CA GLU A 8 -11.71 -4.87 -1.99
C GLU A 8 -10.23 -4.70 -2.35
N VAL A 9 -9.42 -4.20 -1.42
CA VAL A 9 -7.96 -4.08 -1.59
C VAL A 9 -7.31 -5.46 -1.72
N THR A 10 -7.73 -6.44 -0.92
CA THR A 10 -7.20 -7.81 -0.99
C THR A 10 -7.58 -8.48 -2.31
N CYS A 11 -8.82 -8.29 -2.78
CA CYS A 11 -9.27 -8.79 -4.08
C CYS A 11 -8.46 -8.15 -5.22
N SER A 12 -8.28 -6.83 -5.17
CA SER A 12 -7.45 -6.07 -6.11
C SER A 12 -6.03 -6.63 -6.19
N LEU A 13 -5.44 -6.92 -5.03
CA LEU A 13 -4.12 -7.53 -4.93
C LEU A 13 -4.04 -8.91 -5.61
N VAL A 14 -5.03 -9.77 -5.38
CA VAL A 14 -5.08 -11.10 -6.03
C VAL A 14 -5.20 -10.96 -7.54
N VAL A 15 -6.01 -10.02 -8.04
CA VAL A 15 -6.15 -9.75 -9.48
C VAL A 15 -4.83 -9.29 -10.07
N TRP A 16 -4.10 -8.38 -9.40
CA TRP A 16 -2.78 -7.92 -9.84
C TRP A 16 -1.74 -9.04 -9.85
N LEU A 17 -1.73 -9.90 -8.83
CA LEU A 17 -0.84 -11.08 -8.76
C LEU A 17 -1.16 -12.09 -9.86
N PHE A 18 -2.44 -12.33 -10.13
CA PHE A 18 -2.87 -13.23 -11.21
C PHE A 18 -2.53 -12.69 -12.59
N LEU A 19 -2.75 -11.39 -12.83
CA LEU A 19 -2.31 -10.71 -14.05
C LEU A 19 -0.80 -10.80 -14.24
N TYR A 20 -0.03 -10.57 -13.17
CA TYR A 20 1.42 -10.71 -13.19
C TYR A 20 1.84 -12.15 -13.52
N ALA A 21 1.23 -13.16 -12.90
CA ALA A 21 1.51 -14.57 -13.17
C ALA A 21 1.15 -14.94 -14.63
N CYS A 22 -0.01 -14.52 -15.12
CA CYS A 22 -0.45 -14.71 -16.49
C CYS A 22 0.51 -14.06 -17.49
N CYS A 23 0.93 -12.81 -17.24
CA CYS A 23 1.93 -12.12 -18.06
C CYS A 23 3.28 -12.86 -18.07
N CYS A 24 3.71 -13.41 -16.93
CA CYS A 24 4.93 -14.23 -16.87
C CYS A 24 4.78 -15.56 -17.62
N CYS A 25 3.60 -16.19 -17.56
CA CYS A 25 3.31 -17.41 -18.30
C CYS A 25 3.27 -17.17 -19.81
N CYS A 26 2.60 -16.11 -20.27
CA CYS A 26 2.51 -15.73 -21.68
C CYS A 26 3.85 -15.28 -22.25
N ASN A 27 4.68 -14.63 -21.43
CA ASN A 27 5.96 -14.04 -21.85
C ASN A 27 7.17 -14.77 -21.22
N LYS A 28 7.14 -16.11 -21.24
CA LYS A 28 8.14 -17.00 -20.60
C LYS A 28 9.60 -16.78 -21.05
N HIS A 29 9.82 -16.05 -22.14
CA HIS A 29 11.14 -15.70 -22.71
C HIS A 29 11.63 -14.28 -22.34
N ARG A 30 10.82 -13.44 -21.66
CA ARG A 30 11.15 -12.05 -21.32
C ARG A 30 11.50 -11.90 -19.84
N SER A 31 12.39 -10.95 -19.53
CA SER A 31 12.85 -10.66 -18.16
C SER A 31 11.69 -10.25 -17.23
N TYR A 32 11.78 -10.57 -15.94
CA TYR A 32 10.74 -10.28 -14.94
C TYR A 32 10.38 -8.78 -14.81
N GLU A 33 11.31 -7.88 -15.17
CA GLU A 33 11.09 -6.43 -15.23
C GLU A 33 10.05 -6.04 -16.30
N TRP A 34 9.96 -6.81 -17.39
CA TRP A 34 9.01 -6.58 -18.47
C TRP A 34 7.58 -6.85 -18.02
N SER A 35 7.38 -7.92 -17.24
CA SER A 35 6.08 -8.24 -16.65
C SER A 35 5.62 -7.15 -15.68
N CYS A 36 6.53 -6.61 -14.86
CA CYS A 36 6.22 -5.49 -13.97
C CYS A 36 5.78 -4.23 -14.76
N ARG A 37 6.55 -3.84 -15.79
CA ARG A 37 6.19 -2.68 -16.64
C ARG A 37 4.82 -2.85 -17.32
N LEU A 38 4.49 -4.06 -17.76
CA LEU A 38 3.19 -4.37 -18.35
C LEU A 38 2.05 -4.23 -17.33
N VAL A 39 2.27 -4.71 -16.10
CA VAL A 39 1.31 -4.58 -14.99
C VAL A 39 1.10 -3.10 -14.61
N THR A 40 2.16 -2.29 -14.58
CA THR A 40 2.07 -0.83 -14.40
C THR A 40 1.28 -0.15 -15.52
N LEU A 41 1.51 -0.53 -16.77
CA LEU A 41 0.79 0.02 -17.93
C LEU A 41 -0.69 -0.33 -17.87
N LEU A 42 -1.03 -1.59 -17.56
CA LEU A 42 -2.43 -2.00 -17.40
C LEU A 42 -3.11 -1.25 -16.25
N HIS A 43 -2.43 -1.07 -15.13
CA HIS A 43 -2.92 -0.21 -14.04
C HIS A 43 -3.21 1.22 -14.53
N GLY A 44 -2.24 1.84 -15.21
CA GLY A 44 -2.41 3.18 -15.77
C GLY A 44 -3.60 3.30 -16.72
N VAL A 45 -3.76 2.33 -17.63
CA VAL A 45 -4.89 2.28 -18.57
C VAL A 45 -6.22 2.11 -17.82
N ILE A 46 -6.30 1.15 -16.89
CA ILE A 46 -7.51 0.86 -16.12
C ILE A 46 -7.93 2.09 -15.29
N VAL A 47 -7.00 2.70 -14.55
CA VAL A 47 -7.27 3.90 -13.74
C VAL A 47 -7.67 5.10 -14.62
N THR A 48 -6.99 5.30 -15.76
CA THR A 48 -7.33 6.40 -16.67
C THR A 48 -8.69 6.20 -17.33
N CYS A 49 -9.01 4.98 -17.76
CA CYS A 49 -10.32 4.65 -18.33
C CYS A 49 -11.44 4.76 -17.28
N LEU A 50 -11.23 4.28 -16.05
CA LEU A 50 -12.21 4.41 -14.96
C LEU A 50 -12.40 5.86 -14.53
N SER A 51 -11.32 6.64 -14.42
CA SER A 51 -11.39 8.07 -14.10
C SER A 51 -12.08 8.86 -15.21
N GLY A 52 -11.76 8.56 -16.47
CA GLY A 52 -12.46 9.09 -17.63
C GLY A 52 -13.94 8.71 -17.63
N TYR A 53 -14.28 7.46 -17.34
CA TYR A 53 -15.67 7.00 -17.23
C TYR A 53 -16.44 7.78 -16.16
N VAL A 54 -15.85 7.95 -14.97
CA VAL A 54 -16.44 8.77 -13.90
C VAL A 54 -16.61 10.23 -14.34
N ALA A 55 -15.64 10.78 -15.09
CA ALA A 55 -15.70 12.16 -15.56
C ALA A 55 -16.72 12.39 -16.70
N PHE A 56 -16.93 11.38 -17.57
CA PHE A 56 -17.79 11.50 -18.76
C PHE A 56 -19.20 10.95 -18.58
N LEU A 57 -19.41 9.93 -17.76
CA LEU A 57 -20.69 9.22 -17.64
C LEU A 57 -21.36 9.34 -16.25
N ASP A 58 -20.60 9.49 -15.16
CA ASP A 58 -21.13 9.42 -13.78
C ASP A 58 -20.91 10.68 -12.91
N GLY A 59 -20.32 11.75 -13.46
CA GLY A 59 -19.92 12.91 -12.67
C GLY A 59 -20.95 14.05 -12.69
N PRO A 60 -21.66 14.38 -11.59
CA PRO A 60 -22.14 15.74 -11.40
C PRO A 60 -20.93 16.67 -11.44
N TRP A 61 -21.08 17.80 -12.13
CA TRP A 61 -20.03 18.79 -12.40
C TRP A 61 -19.10 19.01 -11.18
N PRO A 62 -17.76 18.95 -11.33
CA PRO A 62 -16.79 18.97 -10.22
C PRO A 62 -16.84 20.26 -9.36
N LEU A 63 -17.61 21.27 -9.78
CA LEU A 63 -17.78 22.55 -9.08
C LEU A 63 -19.14 22.71 -8.36
N THR A 64 -20.08 21.75 -8.44
CA THR A 64 -21.41 21.94 -7.83
C THR A 64 -21.68 21.14 -6.54
N HIS A 65 -20.90 20.10 -6.21
CA HIS A 65 -21.10 19.32 -4.97
C HIS A 65 -19.77 18.94 -4.29
N ALA A 66 -19.03 19.95 -3.82
CA ALA A 66 -17.88 19.75 -2.93
C ALA A 66 -18.38 19.29 -1.53
N GLY A 67 -18.52 17.98 -1.32
CA GLY A 67 -18.90 17.42 -0.02
C GLY A 67 -19.72 16.12 -0.04
N SER A 68 -20.02 15.54 -1.20
CA SER A 68 -20.70 14.24 -1.29
C SER A 68 -19.77 13.10 -0.86
N ALA A 69 -20.33 12.05 -0.24
CA ALA A 69 -19.61 10.81 0.05
C ALA A 69 -18.95 10.27 -1.24
N ASN A 70 -17.70 9.79 -1.14
CA ASN A 70 -16.98 9.20 -2.26
C ASN A 70 -17.87 8.18 -2.97
N THR A 71 -18.02 8.31 -4.28
CA THR A 71 -18.84 7.38 -5.06
C THR A 71 -18.22 5.98 -4.99
N SER A 72 -19.04 4.94 -5.11
CA SER A 72 -18.58 3.55 -5.09
C SER A 72 -17.47 3.30 -6.13
N LEU A 73 -17.54 3.96 -7.28
CA LEU A 73 -16.51 3.94 -8.33
C LEU A 73 -15.18 4.56 -7.87
N GLN A 74 -15.20 5.69 -7.16
CA GLN A 74 -13.98 6.31 -6.63
C GLN A 74 -13.31 5.43 -5.57
N ILE A 75 -14.09 4.79 -4.70
CA ILE A 75 -13.57 3.84 -3.70
C ILE A 75 -12.91 2.64 -4.41
N HIS A 76 -13.52 2.15 -5.50
CA HIS A 76 -12.97 1.07 -6.31
C HIS A 76 -11.67 1.45 -7.04
N VAL A 77 -11.59 2.65 -7.61
CA VAL A 77 -10.35 3.15 -8.24
C VAL A 77 -9.26 3.33 -7.18
N LEU A 78 -9.61 3.83 -6.00
CA LEU A 78 -8.69 4.00 -4.89
C LEU A 78 -8.16 2.66 -4.39
N SER A 79 -9.04 1.65 -4.21
CA SER A 79 -8.64 0.32 -3.76
C SER A 79 -7.81 -0.42 -4.80
N LEU A 80 -8.14 -0.29 -6.10
CA LEU A 80 -7.34 -0.81 -7.21
C LEU A 80 -5.94 -0.21 -7.24
N THR A 81 -5.83 1.10 -7.06
CA THR A 81 -4.55 1.83 -7.02
C THR A 81 -3.73 1.44 -5.80
N LEU A 82 -4.38 1.34 -4.63
CA LEU A 82 -3.72 0.92 -3.40
C LEU A 82 -3.23 -0.53 -3.47
N GLY A 83 -4.03 -1.42 -4.04
CA GLY A 83 -3.65 -2.81 -4.30
C GLY A 83 -2.45 -2.90 -5.25
N TYR A 84 -2.46 -2.14 -6.36
CA TYR A 84 -1.32 -2.07 -7.27
C TYR A 84 -0.05 -1.57 -6.56
N PHE A 85 -0.16 -0.52 -5.74
CA PHE A 85 1.00 0.04 -5.01
C PHE A 85 1.62 -0.97 -4.05
N ILE A 86 0.80 -1.73 -3.31
CA ILE A 86 1.27 -2.80 -2.43
C ILE A 86 1.95 -3.91 -3.24
N PHE A 87 1.41 -4.25 -4.41
CA PHE A 87 2.03 -5.20 -5.33
C PHE A 87 3.39 -4.70 -5.85
N ASP A 88 3.49 -3.45 -6.29
CA ASP A 88 4.72 -2.82 -6.79
C ASP A 88 5.81 -2.75 -5.69
N LEU A 89 5.40 -2.40 -4.47
CA LEU A 89 6.26 -2.41 -3.29
C LEU A 89 6.75 -3.83 -2.97
N GLY A 90 5.86 -4.82 -2.95
CA GLY A 90 6.21 -6.22 -2.69
C GLY A 90 7.13 -6.80 -3.76
N TRP A 91 6.89 -6.44 -5.02
CA TRP A 91 7.71 -6.80 -6.16
C TRP A 91 9.13 -6.21 -6.06
N CYS A 92 9.24 -4.92 -5.75
CA CYS A 92 10.52 -4.25 -5.51
C CYS A 92 11.30 -4.89 -4.35
N LEU A 93 10.61 -5.26 -3.27
CA LEU A 93 11.22 -5.96 -2.12
C LEU A 93 11.70 -7.37 -2.50
N TYR A 94 10.98 -8.07 -3.36
CA TYR A 94 11.30 -9.44 -3.75
C TYR A 94 12.48 -9.53 -4.73
N PHE A 95 12.56 -8.64 -5.74
CA PHE A 95 13.57 -8.73 -6.82
C PHE A 95 14.83 -7.87 -6.63
N LYS A 96 14.89 -6.91 -5.69
CA LYS A 96 16.09 -6.07 -5.47
C LYS A 96 16.40 -5.68 -4.00
N THR A 97 17.18 -6.53 -3.33
CA THR A 97 18.48 -6.31 -2.65
C THR A 97 18.85 -5.05 -1.83
N GLU A 98 18.10 -3.95 -1.75
CA GLU A 98 18.45 -2.80 -0.88
C GLU A 98 17.33 -2.34 0.08
N GLY A 99 16.06 -2.59 -0.24
CA GLY A 99 14.92 -2.19 0.61
C GLY A 99 14.86 -2.95 1.93
N ASP A 100 15.28 -4.21 1.93
CA ASP A 100 15.31 -5.07 3.11
C ASP A 100 16.40 -4.61 4.11
N LEU A 101 17.52 -4.08 3.61
CA LEU A 101 18.55 -3.42 4.42
C LEU A 101 18.05 -2.11 5.02
N MET A 102 17.30 -1.28 4.27
CA MET A 102 16.73 -0.04 4.79
C MET A 102 15.58 -0.29 5.78
N LEU A 103 14.71 -1.27 5.52
CA LEU A 103 13.63 -1.66 6.43
C LEU A 103 14.22 -2.28 7.71
N ARG A 104 15.25 -3.13 7.60
CA ARG A 104 15.98 -3.63 8.76
C ARG A 104 16.69 -2.51 9.51
N LYS A 105 17.32 -1.53 8.84
CA LYS A 105 17.92 -0.35 9.50
C LYS A 105 16.88 0.50 10.22
N MET A 106 15.72 0.76 9.60
CA MET A 106 14.59 1.49 10.19
C MET A 106 14.01 0.71 11.39
N LEU A 107 13.82 -0.60 11.28
CA LEU A 107 13.30 -1.46 12.34
C LEU A 107 14.29 -1.61 13.50
N LYS A 108 15.60 -1.66 13.20
CA LYS A 108 16.67 -1.69 14.21
C LYS A 108 16.79 -0.34 14.92
N LYS A 109 16.67 0.77 14.17
CA LYS A 109 16.61 2.13 14.73
C LYS A 109 15.37 2.31 15.59
N TYR A 110 14.21 1.86 15.12
CA TYR A 110 12.96 1.87 15.87
C TYR A 110 13.07 1.07 17.16
N ARG A 111 13.61 -0.17 17.10
CA ARG A 111 13.86 -1.01 18.28
C ARG A 111 14.85 -0.39 19.26
N SER A 112 15.92 0.23 18.77
CA SER A 112 16.87 0.98 19.60
C SER A 112 16.17 2.15 20.31
N TRP A 113 15.34 2.90 19.58
CA TRP A 113 14.60 4.02 20.12
C TRP A 113 13.53 3.60 21.14
N THR A 114 12.86 2.47 20.92
CA THR A 114 11.93 1.89 21.91
C THR A 114 12.66 1.33 23.13
N GLY A 115 13.83 0.73 22.96
CA GLY A 115 14.69 0.29 24.06
C GLY A 115 15.18 1.46 24.93
N LEU A 116 15.61 2.55 24.30
CA LEU A 116 16.02 3.77 24.99
C LEU A 116 14.86 4.43 25.74
N ARG A 117 13.66 4.45 25.14
CA ARG A 117 12.44 4.93 25.82
C ARG A 117 12.06 4.05 27.01
N ARG A 118 12.34 2.74 26.96
CA ARG A 118 12.13 1.80 28.08
C ARG A 118 13.13 2.02 29.22
N MET A 119 14.38 2.38 28.93
CA MET A 119 15.39 2.71 29.95
C MET A 119 15.18 4.07 30.60
N ASN A 120 14.60 5.03 29.88
CA ASN A 120 14.24 6.36 30.42
C ASN A 120 12.86 6.38 31.08
N ALA A 121 12.18 5.24 31.23
CA ALA A 121 11.01 5.15 32.07
C ALA A 121 11.44 5.43 33.53
N PRO A 122 10.75 6.32 34.27
CA PRO A 122 11.16 6.68 35.62
C PRO A 122 11.22 5.42 36.48
N VAL A 123 12.44 5.03 36.89
CA VAL A 123 12.64 4.05 37.94
C VAL A 123 11.94 4.62 39.18
N LYS A 124 10.88 3.94 39.59
CA LYS A 124 10.16 4.22 40.84
C LYS A 124 11.14 3.92 41.98
N THR A 125 11.92 4.92 42.40
CA THR A 125 12.76 4.80 43.59
C THR A 125 11.78 4.71 44.76
N ASN A 126 11.66 3.53 45.35
CA ASN A 126 10.89 3.36 46.57
C ASN A 126 11.62 4.13 47.67
N GLY A 127 11.15 5.36 47.94
CA GLY A 127 11.63 6.20 49.02
C GLY A 127 11.34 5.53 50.35
N ASN A 128 12.31 4.77 50.87
CA ASN A 128 12.33 4.37 52.26
C ASN A 128 12.91 5.53 53.07
N LEU A 129 12.01 6.42 53.53
CA LEU A 129 12.33 7.46 54.51
C LEU A 129 12.47 6.80 55.88
N THR A 130 13.70 6.52 56.30
CA THR A 130 14.00 6.33 57.72
C THR A 130 14.07 7.71 58.37
N ALA A 131 12.94 8.14 58.95
CA ALA A 131 12.92 9.22 59.92
C ALA A 131 13.55 8.74 61.23
N HIS A 132 14.32 9.64 61.83
CA HIS A 132 15.18 9.46 62.99
C HIS A 132 14.41 9.37 64.31
#